data_AF-A0A251VPJ5-F1
#
_entry.id   AF-A0A251VPJ5-F1
#
_cell.length_a   1.000
_cell.length_b   1.000
_cell.length_c   1.000
_cell.angle_alpha   90.00
_cell.angle_beta   90.00
_cell.angle_gamma   90.00
#
_symmetry.space_group_name_H-M   'P 1'
#
loop_
_entity.id
_entity.type
_entity.pdbx_description
1 polymer ?
#
loop_
_entity_poly.entity_id
_entity_poly.type
_entity_poly.pdbx_seq_one_letter_code
_entity_poly.pdbx_strand_id
1 'polypeptide(L)'
;MIYIWFLFFVTSIYSTNGQAFYDPTSCRKDGDAPGTRYTCTNNTKISCPSFLIFRANPRFLTISAISALFGFPTDDLLRLNNIVSPLETLFVDREVFVPVRCSCSDGFFQTRFNYTITENTTVSEIACGVFGGLVKTITLLEENQHQEVVKISSNKTCPRRC
;
A
#
# COMPACT_ATOMS: atom_id res chain seq x y z
N MET A 1 12.81 39.50 32.41
CA MET A 1 13.31 38.58 31.36
C MET A 1 12.76 37.16 31.57
N ILE A 2 11.44 36.98 31.52
CA ILE A 2 10.79 35.66 31.72
C ILE A 2 9.64 35.43 30.72
N TYR A 3 9.01 36.51 30.22
CA TYR A 3 7.91 36.42 29.25
C TYR A 3 8.31 36.02 27.83
N ILE A 4 9.60 36.15 27.45
CA ILE A 4 10.08 35.78 26.11
C ILE A 4 10.21 34.25 25.96
N TRP A 5 10.39 33.52 27.08
CA TRP A 5 10.46 32.05 27.07
C TRP A 5 9.09 31.38 26.91
N PHE A 6 7.99 32.06 27.26
CA PHE A 6 6.64 31.52 27.09
C PHE A 6 6.15 31.56 25.63
N LEU A 7 6.66 32.47 24.81
CA LEU A 7 6.26 32.57 23.38
C LEU A 7 6.87 31.46 22.52
N PHE A 8 8.00 30.86 22.92
CA PHE A 8 8.63 29.76 22.19
C PHE A 8 7.97 28.40 22.42
N PHE A 9 7.17 28.25 23.48
CA PHE A 9 6.49 26.99 23.79
C PHE A 9 5.13 26.84 23.08
N VAL A 10 4.61 27.91 22.48
CA VAL A 10 3.26 27.93 21.86
C VAL A 10 3.31 27.62 20.35
N THR A 11 4.46 27.75 19.70
CA THR A 11 4.62 27.47 18.28
C THR A 11 5.39 26.16 18.08
N SER A 12 4.69 25.04 17.91
CA SER A 12 5.10 23.89 17.04
C SER A 12 4.27 22.61 17.25
N ILE A 13 3.00 22.69 17.65
CA ILE A 13 2.08 21.55 17.39
C ILE A 13 1.50 21.75 15.99
N TYR A 14 2.36 21.66 14.97
CA TYR A 14 1.89 21.51 13.60
C TYR A 14 1.44 20.07 13.43
N SER A 15 0.12 19.85 13.37
CA SER A 15 -0.42 18.55 12.99
C SER A 15 0.06 18.21 11.59
N THR A 16 0.94 17.22 11.47
CA THR A 16 1.29 16.65 10.17
C THR A 16 0.13 15.78 9.71
N ASN A 17 -0.72 16.31 8.83
CA ASN A 17 -1.73 15.48 8.17
C ASN A 17 -1.01 14.47 7.26
N GLY A 18 -1.55 13.25 7.18
CA GLY A 18 -1.08 12.26 6.21
C GLY A 18 -1.15 12.83 4.79
N GLN A 19 -0.19 12.45 3.94
CA GLN A 19 -0.12 12.94 2.55
C GLN A 19 -1.35 12.55 1.71
N ALA A 20 -2.12 11.56 2.16
CA ALA A 20 -3.39 11.17 1.56
C ALA A 20 -4.35 10.60 2.61
N PHE A 21 -5.64 10.76 2.37
CA PHE A 21 -6.72 10.12 3.12
C PHE A 21 -6.75 8.62 2.78
N TYR A 22 -6.87 7.76 3.79
CA TYR A 22 -7.01 6.30 3.61
C TYR A 22 -8.45 5.90 3.90
N ASP A 23 -9.04 5.05 3.06
CA ASP A 23 -10.40 4.54 3.29
C ASP A 23 -10.39 3.49 4.43
N PRO A 24 -10.93 3.82 5.62
CA PRO A 24 -10.91 2.92 6.77
C PRO A 24 -11.95 1.79 6.67
N THR A 25 -12.79 1.79 5.64
CA THR A 25 -13.82 0.77 5.48
C THR A 25 -13.22 -0.57 5.09
N SER A 26 -13.97 -1.65 5.35
CA SER A 26 -13.55 -3.01 5.01
C SER A 26 -13.09 -3.13 3.54
N CYS A 27 -12.04 -3.90 3.31
CA CYS A 27 -11.59 -4.30 1.97
C CYS A 27 -12.67 -5.05 1.18
N ARG A 28 -13.68 -5.63 1.86
CA ARG A 28 -14.84 -6.29 1.25
C ARG A 28 -15.92 -5.32 0.76
N LYS A 29 -15.88 -4.06 1.21
CA LYS A 29 -16.94 -3.10 0.92
C LYS A 29 -16.90 -2.76 -0.57
N ASP A 30 -18.06 -2.83 -1.20
CA ASP A 30 -18.24 -2.41 -2.59
C ASP A 30 -18.39 -0.89 -2.69
N GLY A 31 -17.99 -0.36 -3.85
CA GLY A 31 -18.03 1.05 -4.18
C GLY A 31 -16.72 1.78 -3.92
N ASP A 32 -16.41 2.73 -4.78
CA ASP A 32 -15.25 3.59 -4.62
C ASP A 32 -15.52 4.65 -3.55
N ALA A 33 -14.50 4.96 -2.77
CA ALA A 33 -14.55 5.96 -1.71
C ALA A 33 -13.22 6.72 -1.69
N PRO A 34 -13.20 7.97 -1.20
CA PRO A 34 -11.95 8.68 -1.02
C PRO A 34 -10.95 7.81 -0.25
N GLY A 35 -9.73 7.67 -0.76
CA GLY A 35 -8.69 6.87 -0.11
C GLY A 35 -8.71 5.37 -0.38
N THR A 36 -9.60 4.87 -1.24
CA THR A 36 -9.54 3.48 -1.76
C THR A 36 -8.30 3.27 -2.64
N ARG A 37 -7.89 4.31 -3.38
CA ARG A 37 -6.68 4.33 -4.23
C ARG A 37 -5.95 5.65 -4.06
N TYR A 38 -4.63 5.62 -4.23
CA TYR A 38 -3.82 6.84 -4.30
C TYR A 38 -3.97 7.50 -5.66
N THR A 39 -4.43 8.75 -5.70
CA THR A 39 -4.65 9.47 -6.96
C THR A 39 -3.37 10.15 -7.46
N CYS A 40 -3.26 10.33 -8.78
CA CYS A 40 -2.14 10.98 -9.43
C CYS A 40 -2.56 11.83 -10.64
N THR A 41 -1.73 12.82 -10.98
CA THR A 41 -1.91 13.65 -12.17
C THR A 41 -0.81 13.43 -13.20
N ASN A 42 -1.21 13.33 -14.48
CA ASN A 42 -0.44 13.48 -15.73
C ASN A 42 -0.19 12.19 -16.56
N ASN A 43 -0.28 12.36 -17.89
CA ASN A 43 0.06 11.44 -18.99
C ASN A 43 1.56 11.09 -19.08
N THR A 44 2.39 11.63 -18.19
CA THR A 44 3.79 11.24 -18.05
C THR A 44 3.86 10.02 -17.15
N LYS A 45 4.57 8.97 -17.58
CA LYS A 45 4.87 7.76 -16.81
C LYS A 45 5.70 8.09 -15.56
N ILE A 46 5.09 8.73 -14.57
CA ILE A 46 5.69 9.00 -13.27
C ILE A 46 5.83 7.64 -12.59
N SER A 47 7.07 7.18 -12.45
CA SER A 47 7.42 6.00 -11.68
C SER A 47 8.37 6.43 -10.58
N CYS A 48 8.05 6.09 -9.33
CA CYS A 48 8.89 6.40 -8.19
C CYS A 48 9.08 5.18 -7.29
N PRO A 49 10.26 5.06 -6.65
CA PRO A 49 10.45 4.12 -5.55
C PRO A 49 9.48 4.46 -4.41
N SER A 50 8.81 3.43 -3.91
CA SER A 50 7.86 3.51 -2.80
C SER A 50 7.89 2.18 -2.04
N PHE A 51 6.99 2.02 -1.07
CA PHE A 51 6.84 0.75 -0.36
C PHE A 51 5.37 0.47 -0.06
N LEU A 52 5.01 -0.81 -0.08
CA LEU A 52 3.79 -1.31 0.55
C LEU A 52 4.09 -1.63 2.02
N ILE A 53 3.08 -1.48 2.88
CA ILE A 53 3.14 -1.96 4.26
C ILE A 53 2.24 -3.19 4.36
N PHE A 54 2.81 -4.36 4.12
CA PHE A 54 2.07 -5.61 4.28
C PHE A 54 2.00 -6.00 5.75
N ARG A 55 0.82 -6.33 6.25
CA ARG A 55 0.65 -6.86 7.60
C ARG A 55 0.66 -8.38 7.54
N ALA A 56 1.62 -8.99 8.23
CA ALA A 56 1.74 -10.44 8.33
C ALA A 56 0.40 -11.03 8.80
N ASN A 57 -0.10 -12.03 8.08
CA ASN A 57 -1.38 -12.65 8.36
C ASN A 57 -1.20 -14.18 8.44
N PRO A 58 -2.19 -14.95 8.93
CA PRO A 58 -2.05 -16.38 9.13
C PRO A 58 -1.61 -17.19 7.90
N ARG A 59 -1.76 -16.66 6.68
CA ARG A 59 -1.28 -17.30 5.44
C ARG A 59 0.17 -16.96 5.09
N PHE A 60 0.66 -15.79 5.53
CA PHE A 60 1.95 -15.24 5.18
C PHE A 60 2.67 -14.75 6.44
N LEU A 61 3.21 -15.68 7.22
CA LEU A 61 3.89 -15.43 8.49
C LEU A 61 5.42 -15.46 8.39
N THR A 62 6.01 -15.54 7.20
CA THR A 62 7.47 -15.58 7.05
C THR A 62 7.91 -14.64 5.92
N ILE A 63 9.15 -14.13 5.99
CA ILE A 63 9.69 -13.28 4.93
C ILE A 63 9.78 -14.06 3.61
N SER A 64 10.11 -15.35 3.64
CA SER A 64 10.10 -16.18 2.43
C SER A 64 8.73 -16.23 1.76
N ALA A 65 7.64 -16.39 2.53
CA ALA A 65 6.29 -16.46 1.99
C ALA A 65 5.82 -15.10 1.45
N ILE A 66 6.12 -14.02 2.16
CA ILE A 66 5.80 -12.64 1.72
C ILE A 66 6.60 -12.29 0.46
N SER A 67 7.87 -12.66 0.41
CA SER A 67 8.73 -12.46 -0.77
C SER A 67 8.20 -13.19 -1.99
N ALA A 68 7.72 -14.42 -1.81
CA ALA A 68 7.08 -15.20 -2.88
C ALA A 68 5.76 -14.56 -3.34
N LEU A 69 4.93 -14.03 -2.42
CA LEU A 69 3.67 -13.37 -2.75
C LEU A 69 3.87 -12.14 -3.65
N PHE A 70 4.89 -11.33 -3.37
CA PHE A 70 5.16 -10.09 -4.10
C PHE A 70 6.23 -10.23 -5.20
N GLY A 71 6.84 -11.41 -5.35
CA GLY A 71 7.84 -11.69 -6.37
C GLY A 71 9.18 -10.98 -6.16
N PHE A 72 9.60 -10.77 -4.92
CA PHE A 72 10.87 -10.12 -4.58
C PHE A 72 11.96 -11.11 -4.15
N PRO A 73 13.25 -10.72 -4.20
CA PRO A 73 14.32 -11.48 -3.57
C PRO A 73 14.19 -11.46 -2.04
N THR A 74 14.24 -12.64 -1.42
CA THR A 74 14.09 -12.80 0.03
C THR A 74 15.12 -12.00 0.82
N ASP A 75 16.37 -11.96 0.36
CA ASP A 75 17.48 -11.26 1.03
C ASP A 75 17.28 -9.72 1.06
N ASP A 76 16.63 -9.16 0.03
CA ASP A 76 16.29 -7.74 0.00
C ASP A 76 15.23 -7.41 1.05
N LEU A 77 14.21 -8.26 1.19
CA LEU A 77 13.17 -8.09 2.21
C LEU A 77 13.73 -8.30 3.63
N LEU A 78 14.61 -9.28 3.83
CA LEU A 78 15.27 -9.52 5.11
C LEU A 78 16.04 -8.27 5.58
N ARG A 79 16.90 -7.72 4.69
CA ARG A 79 17.67 -6.51 4.97
C ARG A 79 16.78 -5.29 5.22
N LEU A 80 15.75 -5.08 4.38
CA LEU A 80 14.87 -3.93 4.51
C LEU A 80 14.07 -3.95 5.82
N ASN A 81 13.71 -5.13 6.31
CA ASN A 81 12.85 -5.31 7.48
C ASN A 81 13.61 -5.66 8.76
N ASN A 82 14.95 -5.67 8.73
CA ASN A 82 15.82 -6.07 9.84
C ASN A 82 15.44 -7.44 10.42
N ILE A 83 15.26 -8.44 9.55
CA ILE A 83 14.95 -9.83 9.92
C ILE A 83 16.13 -10.70 9.53
N VAL A 84 16.49 -11.64 10.39
CA VAL A 84 17.68 -12.48 10.21
C VAL A 84 17.36 -13.72 9.40
N SER A 85 16.25 -14.39 9.70
CA SER A 85 15.90 -15.67 9.09
C SER A 85 14.68 -15.56 8.16
N PRO A 86 14.75 -16.10 6.93
CA PRO A 86 13.63 -16.09 5.99
C PRO A 86 12.43 -16.93 6.45
N LEU A 87 12.66 -17.85 7.38
CA LEU A 87 11.65 -18.77 7.93
C LEU A 87 11.27 -18.41 9.38
N GLU A 88 11.78 -17.30 9.93
CA GLU A 88 11.32 -16.80 11.22
C GLU A 88 9.82 -16.50 11.15
N THR A 89 9.07 -17.06 12.10
CA THR A 89 7.63 -16.82 12.22
C THR A 89 7.38 -15.42 12.77
N LEU A 90 6.77 -14.57 11.94
CA LEU A 90 6.34 -13.23 12.29
C LEU A 90 5.08 -13.29 13.16
N PHE A 91 4.96 -12.36 14.11
CA PHE A 91 3.68 -12.11 14.77
C PHE A 91 2.65 -11.63 13.74
N VAL A 92 1.39 -12.02 13.93
CA VAL A 92 0.26 -11.48 13.16
C VAL A 92 0.24 -9.95 13.32
N ASP A 93 -0.13 -9.26 12.25
CA ASP A 93 -0.11 -7.80 12.11
C ASP A 93 1.28 -7.15 12.16
N ARG A 94 2.37 -7.93 12.24
CA ARG A 94 3.71 -7.38 12.05
C ARG A 94 3.81 -6.73 10.67
N GLU A 95 4.16 -5.46 10.64
CA GLU A 95 4.37 -4.72 9.41
C GLU A 95 5.65 -5.17 8.71
N VAL A 96 5.54 -5.41 7.40
CA VAL A 96 6.62 -5.78 6.49
C VAL A 96 6.61 -4.79 5.33
N PHE A 97 7.68 -4.02 5.23
CA PHE A 97 7.93 -3.11 4.13
C PHE A 97 8.34 -3.92 2.89
N VAL A 98 7.58 -3.74 1.81
CA VAL A 98 7.85 -4.35 0.52
C VAL A 98 8.22 -3.24 -0.45
N PRO A 99 9.45 -3.19 -0.99
CA PRO A 99 9.88 -2.10 -1.86
C PRO A 99 9.21 -2.23 -3.21
N VAL A 100 8.58 -1.17 -3.72
CA VAL A 100 7.88 -1.22 -5.02
C VAL A 100 8.24 -0.03 -5.88
N ARG A 101 8.00 -0.18 -7.19
CA ARG A 101 7.93 0.98 -8.08
C ARG A 101 6.47 1.28 -8.34
N CYS A 102 5.99 2.35 -7.71
CA CYS A 102 4.65 2.84 -7.94
C CYS A 102 4.65 3.66 -9.23
N SER A 103 3.71 3.40 -10.13
CA SER A 103 3.54 4.11 -11.39
C SER A 103 2.16 4.72 -11.48
N CYS A 104 2.07 5.96 -11.97
CA CYS A 104 0.79 6.59 -12.26
C CYS A 104 0.21 6.03 -13.57
N SER A 105 -0.99 5.45 -13.51
CA SER A 105 -1.79 5.02 -14.65
C SER A 105 -3.25 5.31 -14.36
N ASP A 106 -4.01 5.76 -15.37
CA ASP A 106 -5.48 5.91 -15.25
C ASP A 106 -5.92 6.76 -14.06
N GLY A 107 -5.10 7.75 -13.68
CA GLY A 107 -5.39 8.64 -12.56
C GLY A 107 -5.05 8.09 -11.18
N PHE A 108 -4.51 6.86 -11.09
CA PHE A 108 -4.12 6.23 -9.84
C PHE A 108 -2.66 5.76 -9.86
N PHE A 109 -2.02 5.88 -8.70
CA PHE A 109 -0.75 5.26 -8.41
C PHE A 109 -0.98 3.76 -8.21
N GLN A 110 -0.29 2.95 -9.01
CA GLN A 110 -0.42 1.51 -8.99
C GLN A 110 0.91 0.78 -9.14
N THR A 111 0.95 -0.43 -8.59
CA THR A 111 1.98 -1.43 -8.82
C THR A 111 1.29 -2.74 -9.18
N ARG A 112 1.90 -3.55 -10.04
CA ARG A 112 1.29 -4.79 -10.54
C ARG A 112 1.98 -6.00 -9.92
N PHE A 113 1.18 -6.91 -9.38
CA PHE A 113 1.62 -8.22 -8.91
C PHE A 113 0.77 -9.28 -9.59
N ASN A 114 1.42 -10.40 -9.92
CA ASN A 114 0.72 -11.54 -10.45
C ASN A 114 0.37 -12.46 -9.29
N TYR A 115 -0.92 -12.78 -9.15
CA TYR A 115 -1.39 -13.75 -8.17
C TYR A 115 -2.24 -14.81 -8.88
N THR A 116 -1.86 -16.07 -8.70
CA THR A 116 -2.59 -17.20 -9.28
C THR A 116 -3.72 -17.60 -8.34
N ILE A 117 -4.95 -17.54 -8.83
CA ILE A 117 -6.14 -17.93 -8.07
C ILE A 117 -6.10 -19.45 -7.85
N THR A 118 -6.16 -19.86 -6.58
CA THR A 118 -6.37 -21.26 -6.20
C THR A 118 -7.87 -21.58 -6.16
N GLU A 119 -8.24 -22.85 -6.43
CA GLU A 119 -9.63 -23.30 -6.38
C GLU A 119 -10.32 -22.87 -5.07
N ASN A 120 -11.54 -22.35 -5.16
CA ASN A 120 -12.37 -21.83 -4.06
C ASN A 120 -11.98 -20.47 -3.43
N THR A 121 -11.07 -19.70 -4.03
CA THR A 121 -10.73 -18.35 -3.51
C THR A 121 -11.63 -17.28 -4.12
N THR A 122 -12.37 -16.53 -3.30
CA THR A 122 -13.19 -15.40 -3.76
C THR A 122 -12.34 -14.13 -3.92
N VAL A 123 -12.79 -13.17 -4.75
CA VAL A 123 -12.08 -11.88 -4.94
C VAL A 123 -11.91 -11.11 -3.62
N SER A 124 -12.92 -11.15 -2.74
CA SER A 124 -12.83 -10.53 -1.42
C SER A 124 -11.83 -11.22 -0.51
N GLU A 125 -11.64 -12.53 -0.65
CA GLU A 125 -10.64 -13.28 0.08
C GLU A 125 -9.22 -13.01 -0.44
N ILE A 126 -9.08 -12.73 -1.73
CA ILE A 126 -7.83 -12.22 -2.30
C ILE A 126 -7.52 -10.82 -1.75
N ALA A 127 -8.48 -9.90 -1.78
CA ALA A 127 -8.28 -8.53 -1.32
C ALA A 127 -7.93 -8.47 0.18
N CYS A 128 -8.72 -9.15 1.00
CA CYS A 128 -8.64 -9.07 2.45
C CYS A 128 -7.67 -10.09 3.06
N GLY A 129 -7.73 -11.34 2.62
CA GLY A 129 -6.98 -12.44 3.21
C GLY A 129 -5.58 -12.56 2.61
N VAL A 130 -5.45 -12.48 1.29
CA VAL A 130 -4.14 -12.58 0.62
C VAL A 130 -3.36 -11.27 0.75
N PHE A 131 -3.94 -10.16 0.30
CA PHE A 131 -3.27 -8.86 0.28
C PHE A 131 -3.50 -8.01 1.55
N GLY A 132 -4.18 -8.55 2.57
CA GLY A 132 -4.30 -7.88 3.87
C GLY A 132 -5.00 -6.52 3.83
N GLY A 133 -5.82 -6.25 2.82
CA GLY A 133 -6.47 -4.96 2.60
C GLY A 133 -5.60 -3.89 1.92
N LEU A 134 -4.42 -4.25 1.40
CA LEU A 134 -3.63 -3.36 0.52
C LEU A 134 -4.38 -3.00 -0.77
N VAL A 135 -5.33 -3.84 -1.18
CA VAL A 135 -6.23 -3.61 -2.31
C VAL A 135 -7.67 -3.93 -1.86
N LYS A 136 -8.66 -3.25 -2.45
CA LYS A 136 -10.08 -3.52 -2.20
C LYS A 136 -10.68 -4.42 -3.26
N THR A 137 -11.77 -5.11 -2.91
CA THR A 137 -12.53 -5.94 -3.86
C THR A 137 -12.91 -5.14 -5.10
N ILE A 138 -13.41 -3.91 -4.94
CA ILE A 138 -13.80 -3.05 -6.07
C ILE A 138 -12.64 -2.78 -7.02
N THR A 139 -11.45 -2.48 -6.49
CA THR A 139 -10.24 -2.25 -7.31
C THR A 139 -9.81 -3.51 -8.03
N LEU A 140 -9.82 -4.67 -7.36
CA LEU A 140 -9.53 -5.95 -8.04
C LEU A 140 -10.53 -6.25 -9.14
N LEU A 141 -11.81 -5.96 -8.94
CA LEU A 141 -12.83 -6.15 -9.97
C LEU A 141 -12.57 -5.20 -11.14
N GLU A 142 -12.40 -3.90 -10.89
CA GLU A 142 -12.18 -2.85 -11.92
C GLU A 142 -10.91 -3.07 -12.76
N GLU A 143 -9.78 -3.36 -12.12
CA GLU A 143 -8.50 -3.56 -12.84
C GLU A 143 -8.46 -4.87 -13.63
N ASN A 144 -9.37 -5.82 -13.32
CA ASN A 144 -9.50 -7.09 -14.03
C ASN A 144 -10.83 -7.18 -14.81
N GLN A 145 -11.54 -6.06 -15.00
CA GLN A 145 -12.90 -5.94 -15.56
C GLN A 145 -12.96 -5.76 -17.08
N HIS A 146 -11.87 -6.04 -17.82
CA HIS A 146 -11.66 -5.80 -19.26
C HIS A 146 -11.04 -4.41 -19.60
N GLN A 147 -9.91 -4.38 -20.34
CA GLN A 147 -9.16 -3.15 -20.73
C GLN A 147 -9.99 -2.13 -21.55
N GLU A 148 -10.09 -0.85 -21.09
CA GLU A 148 -9.72 0.44 -21.76
C GLU A 148 -10.41 1.73 -21.16
N VAL A 149 -9.66 2.43 -20.28
CA VAL A 149 -9.41 3.89 -20.04
C VAL A 149 -10.53 4.94 -19.75
N VAL A 150 -10.41 5.68 -18.61
CA VAL A 150 -11.02 7.02 -18.37
C VAL A 150 -10.12 7.97 -17.52
N LYS A 151 -10.28 9.30 -17.71
CA LYS A 151 -9.42 10.47 -17.36
C LYS A 151 -9.89 11.31 -16.13
N ILE A 152 -8.94 12.10 -15.55
CA ILE A 152 -8.98 13.52 -15.03
C ILE A 152 -8.46 13.81 -13.58
N SER A 153 -7.48 14.75 -13.52
CA SER A 153 -6.86 15.68 -12.50
C SER A 153 -7.09 15.62 -10.97
N SER A 154 -6.06 15.71 -10.08
CA SER A 154 -5.33 16.95 -9.65
C SER A 154 -3.99 16.67 -8.84
N ASN A 155 -3.36 17.70 -8.23
CA ASN A 155 -1.91 18.04 -8.15
C ASN A 155 -0.97 17.32 -7.13
N LYS A 156 0.28 17.07 -7.60
CA LYS A 156 1.61 16.98 -6.94
C LYS A 156 1.74 16.39 -5.53
N THR A 157 2.18 15.13 -5.44
CA THR A 157 3.51 14.66 -4.93
C THR A 157 3.53 13.10 -5.00
N CYS A 158 4.64 12.45 -5.37
CA CYS A 158 4.74 10.97 -5.37
C CYS A 158 4.46 10.42 -3.96
N PRO A 159 3.61 9.39 -3.81
CA PRO A 159 3.24 8.90 -2.51
C PRO A 159 4.40 8.05 -1.97
N ARG A 160 4.81 8.34 -0.73
CA ARG A 160 5.81 7.51 -0.03
C ARG A 160 5.33 6.08 0.18
N ARG A 161 4.02 5.86 0.09
CA ARG A 161 3.35 4.56 0.13
C ARG A 161 2.62 4.34 -1.20
N CYS A 162 2.88 3.20 -1.83
CA CYS A 162 1.94 2.59 -2.75
C CYS A 162 1.11 1.62 -1.87
#